data_AF-A0A7T0BWF9-F1
#
_entry.id   AF-A0A7T0BWF9-F1
#
_cell.length_a   1.000
_cell.length_b   1.000
_cell.length_c   1.000
_cell.angle_alpha   90.00
_cell.angle_beta   90.00
_cell.angle_gamma   90.00
#
_symmetry.space_group_name_H-M   'P 1'
#
loop_
_entity.id
_entity.type
_entity.pdbx_description
1 polymer ?
#
loop_
_entity_poly.entity_id
_entity_poly.type
_entity_poly.pdbx_seq_one_letter_code
_entity_poly.pdbx_strand_id
1 'polypeptide(L)'
;MELKPEDKIRIHQARKAILRKLYKILKVNPRLKEDKALPLMEAETSTLFDQLFSVFEGIVTHDPDTVKTKAHARKRTQQNSRSEHVGRFFIHVMEQKLHDADLHSCVVPALAHSVSVMIGVEAYNQFQEKINRLIEFAESHGFDYDQMLASKPGQEIMKSIYTLYRSEMKKSPAVEEKLRKRLDEALVQYSIRNEGKENVNIEEEVEKGLQAFVRLIQKGIAA
;
A
#
# COMPACT_ATOMS: atom_id res chain seq x y z
N MET A 1 39.97 -3.60 5.34
CA MET A 1 38.97 -3.31 4.30
C MET A 1 37.71 -2.83 4.99
N GLU A 2 37.34 -1.57 4.81
CA GLU A 2 36.08 -1.04 5.36
C GLU A 2 34.97 -1.20 4.33
N LEU A 3 33.89 -1.91 4.72
CA LEU A 3 32.66 -1.99 3.94
C LEU A 3 32.07 -0.59 3.78
N LYS A 4 31.68 -0.24 2.55
CA LYS A 4 30.98 1.03 2.30
C LYS A 4 29.69 1.07 3.12
N PRO A 5 29.24 2.27 3.57
CA PRO A 5 28.00 2.41 4.34
C PRO A 5 26.79 1.76 3.66
N GLU A 6 26.73 1.82 2.33
CA GLU A 6 25.67 1.22 1.52
C GLU A 6 25.68 -0.32 1.59
N ASP A 7 26.85 -0.94 1.56
CA ASP A 7 27.00 -2.40 1.65
C ASP A 7 26.64 -2.89 3.05
N LYS A 8 26.99 -2.14 4.10
CA LYS A 8 26.57 -2.43 5.49
C LYS A 8 25.04 -2.42 5.62
N ILE A 9 24.38 -1.46 4.97
CA ILE A 9 22.91 -1.37 4.95
C ILE A 9 22.30 -2.55 4.18
N ARG A 10 22.85 -2.91 3.02
CA ARG A 10 22.37 -4.05 2.21
C ARG A 10 22.52 -5.38 2.94
N ILE A 11 23.68 -5.61 3.57
CA ILE A 11 23.93 -6.80 4.40
C ILE A 11 22.94 -6.87 5.57
N HIS A 12 22.71 -5.76 6.27
CA HIS A 12 21.76 -5.71 7.38
C HIS A 12 20.31 -6.02 6.92
N GLN A 13 19.90 -5.48 5.77
CA GLN A 13 18.57 -5.72 5.19
C GLN A 13 18.39 -7.17 4.75
N ALA A 14 19.38 -7.77 4.08
CA ALA A 14 19.34 -9.16 3.65
C ALA A 14 19.30 -10.13 4.85
N ARG A 15 20.12 -9.89 5.89
CA ARG A 15 20.06 -10.65 7.15
C ARG A 15 18.66 -10.62 7.78
N LYS A 16 18.05 -9.43 7.84
CA LYS A 16 16.70 -9.26 8.40
C LYS A 16 15.63 -9.97 7.57
N ALA A 17 15.79 -10.00 6.24
CA ALA A 17 14.86 -10.68 5.34
C ALA A 17 14.93 -12.21 5.49
N ILE A 18 16.13 -12.77 5.62
CA ILE A 18 16.35 -14.20 5.86
C ILE A 18 15.67 -14.61 7.19
N LEU A 19 15.97 -13.92 8.28
CA LEU A 19 15.39 -14.22 9.60
C LEU A 19 13.85 -14.19 9.59
N ARG A 20 13.26 -13.21 8.89
CA ARG A 20 11.80 -13.10 8.76
C ARG A 20 11.19 -14.23 7.93
N LYS A 21 11.85 -14.65 6.85
CA LYS A 21 11.40 -15.78 6.03
C LYS A 21 11.44 -17.09 6.82
N LEU A 22 12.54 -17.36 7.52
CA LEU A 22 12.70 -18.54 8.37
C LEU A 22 11.64 -18.57 9.49
N TYR A 23 11.44 -17.45 10.18
CA TYR A 23 10.39 -17.33 11.20
C TYR A 23 8.99 -17.57 10.63
N LYS A 24 8.70 -17.06 9.42
CA LYS A 24 7.40 -17.29 8.76
C LYS A 24 7.18 -18.76 8.43
N ILE A 25 8.19 -19.48 7.96
CA ILE A 25 8.11 -20.91 7.68
C ILE A 25 7.79 -21.70 8.95
N LEU A 26 8.47 -21.39 10.06
CA LEU A 26 8.24 -22.01 11.37
C LEU A 26 6.86 -21.68 11.93
N LYS A 27 6.40 -20.43 11.78
CA LYS A 27 5.09 -19.97 12.27
C LYS A 27 3.93 -20.60 11.50
N VAL A 28 4.04 -20.71 10.17
CA VAL A 28 2.99 -21.27 9.31
C VAL A 28 2.98 -22.80 9.39
N ASN A 29 4.11 -23.41 9.70
CA ASN A 29 4.25 -24.86 9.82
C ASN A 29 4.79 -25.27 11.20
N PRO A 30 4.02 -25.07 12.29
CA PRO A 30 4.50 -25.28 13.65
C PRO A 30 4.75 -26.76 14.00
N ARG A 31 4.33 -27.70 13.14
CA ARG A 31 4.55 -29.16 13.29
C ARG A 31 5.47 -29.73 12.20
N LEU A 32 6.16 -28.88 11.45
CA LEU A 32 7.07 -29.34 10.40
C LEU A 32 8.26 -30.05 11.05
N LYS A 33 8.49 -31.31 10.67
CA LYS A 33 9.67 -32.06 11.10
C LYS A 33 10.92 -31.51 10.40
N GLU A 34 12.05 -31.60 11.09
CA GLU A 34 13.33 -31.01 10.69
C GLU A 34 13.78 -31.46 9.29
N ASP A 35 13.60 -32.74 8.99
CA ASP A 35 13.84 -33.41 7.70
C ASP A 35 13.11 -32.77 6.50
N LYS A 36 11.98 -32.08 6.76
CA LYS A 36 11.23 -31.33 5.74
C LYS A 36 11.39 -29.81 5.86
N ALA A 37 11.77 -29.33 7.04
CA ALA A 37 11.95 -27.91 7.30
C ALA A 37 13.23 -27.36 6.67
N LEU A 38 14.35 -28.07 6.79
CA LEU A 38 15.64 -27.63 6.24
C LEU A 38 15.61 -27.41 4.73
N PRO A 39 15.17 -28.37 3.89
CA PRO A 39 15.17 -28.17 2.44
C PRO A 39 14.27 -27.00 1.99
N LEU A 40 13.16 -26.80 2.69
CA LEU A 40 12.22 -25.71 2.39
C LEU A 40 12.77 -24.34 2.80
N MET A 41 13.48 -24.27 3.93
CA MET A 41 14.18 -23.08 4.38
C MET A 41 15.34 -22.72 3.46
N GLU A 42 16.14 -23.71 3.05
CA GLU A 42 17.24 -23.54 2.10
C GLU A 42 16.72 -23.00 0.77
N ALA A 43 15.71 -23.65 0.18
CA ALA A 43 15.12 -23.20 -1.08
C ALA A 43 14.57 -21.76 -1.02
N GLU A 44 13.91 -21.38 0.08
CA GLU A 44 13.32 -20.05 0.27
C GLU A 44 14.35 -18.95 0.55
N THR A 45 15.55 -19.32 1.01
CA THR A 45 16.60 -18.39 1.43
C THR A 45 17.83 -18.37 0.52
N SER A 46 18.07 -19.37 -0.34
CA SER A 46 19.25 -19.44 -1.22
C SER A 46 19.47 -18.15 -2.01
N THR A 47 18.44 -17.63 -2.67
CA THR A 47 18.56 -16.37 -3.45
C THR A 47 18.92 -15.13 -2.61
N LEU A 48 18.61 -15.13 -1.31
CA LEU A 48 19.00 -14.06 -0.39
C LEU A 48 20.43 -14.25 0.12
N PHE A 49 20.89 -15.48 0.23
CA PHE A 49 22.29 -15.81 0.49
C PHE A 49 23.16 -15.47 -0.72
N ASP A 50 22.75 -15.78 -1.94
CA ASP A 50 23.47 -15.39 -3.17
C ASP A 50 23.61 -13.86 -3.29
N GLN A 51 22.59 -13.12 -2.85
CA GLN A 51 22.64 -11.66 -2.74
C GLN A 51 23.59 -11.17 -1.65
N LEU A 52 23.77 -11.93 -0.57
CA LEU A 52 24.77 -11.62 0.45
C LEU A 52 26.18 -11.93 -0.08
N PHE A 53 26.38 -13.09 -0.70
CA PHE A 53 27.67 -13.52 -1.24
C PHE A 53 28.14 -12.63 -2.40
N SER A 54 27.25 -12.18 -3.29
CA SER A 54 27.62 -11.23 -4.36
C SER A 54 28.11 -9.86 -3.86
N VAL A 55 27.70 -9.43 -2.65
CA VAL A 55 28.27 -8.23 -2.00
C VAL A 55 29.71 -8.46 -1.55
N PHE A 56 30.08 -9.70 -1.23
CA PHE A 56 31.45 -10.08 -0.89
C PHE A 56 32.29 -10.45 -2.12
N GLU A 57 31.71 -11.04 -3.17
CA GLU A 57 32.40 -11.39 -4.42
C GLU A 57 32.71 -10.16 -5.28
N GLY A 58 31.91 -9.09 -5.19
CA GLY A 58 32.23 -7.78 -5.79
C GLY A 58 33.47 -7.10 -5.22
N ILE A 59 34.14 -7.70 -4.23
CA ILE A 59 35.43 -7.26 -3.67
C ILE A 59 36.61 -7.91 -4.41
N VAL A 60 36.39 -8.98 -5.17
CA VAL A 60 37.42 -9.72 -5.91
C VAL A 60 36.96 -9.98 -7.34
N THR A 61 37.00 -8.94 -8.18
CA THR A 61 37.45 -8.95 -9.59
C THR A 61 36.95 -7.69 -10.27
N HIS A 62 37.90 -6.81 -10.62
CA HIS A 62 37.68 -5.80 -11.64
C HIS A 62 37.93 -6.46 -13.00
N ASP A 63 36.92 -6.50 -13.86
CA ASP A 63 37.12 -6.46 -15.30
C ASP A 63 36.01 -5.59 -15.93
N PRO A 64 36.33 -4.65 -16.84
CA PRO A 64 35.39 -3.66 -17.32
C PRO A 64 34.86 -4.10 -18.67
N ASP A 65 33.66 -4.66 -18.72
CA ASP A 65 32.71 -4.35 -19.78
C ASP A 65 31.37 -5.04 -19.59
N THR A 66 30.32 -4.36 -20.06
CA THR A 66 28.94 -4.82 -20.19
C THR A 66 28.16 -5.10 -18.90
N VAL A 67 27.25 -4.19 -18.55
CA VAL A 67 25.79 -4.32 -18.76
C VAL A 67 25.11 -3.14 -18.05
N LYS A 68 24.25 -2.44 -18.81
CA LYS A 68 23.40 -1.33 -18.39
C LYS A 68 22.74 -1.56 -17.02
N THR A 69 23.21 -0.84 -16.01
CA THR A 69 22.62 -0.76 -14.68
C THR A 69 21.27 -0.06 -14.76
N LYS A 70 20.19 -0.83 -14.90
CA LYS A 70 18.84 -0.36 -14.61
C LYS A 70 18.78 0.03 -13.14
N ALA A 71 18.56 1.32 -12.88
CA ALA A 71 18.38 1.88 -11.56
C ALA A 71 17.37 1.05 -10.75
N HIS A 72 17.76 0.67 -9.54
CA HIS A 72 16.95 -0.13 -8.64
C HIS A 72 15.69 0.62 -8.21
N ALA A 73 14.57 0.29 -8.84
CA ALA A 73 13.23 0.57 -8.33
C ALA A 73 13.13 0.06 -6.88
N ARG A 74 12.86 0.98 -5.95
CA ARG A 74 12.66 0.69 -4.53
C ARG A 74 11.53 -0.34 -4.40
N LYS A 75 11.83 -1.56 -3.96
CA LYS A 75 10.82 -2.56 -3.56
C LYS A 75 10.06 -2.03 -2.35
N ARG A 76 8.96 -1.31 -2.60
CA ARG A 76 7.88 -1.07 -1.65
C ARG A 76 7.46 -2.43 -1.07
N THR A 77 7.38 -2.50 0.25
CA THR A 77 6.86 -3.61 1.06
C THR A 77 5.42 -3.92 0.64
N GLN A 78 5.26 -4.69 -0.44
CA GLN A 78 3.98 -5.18 -0.91
C GLN A 78 3.65 -6.46 -0.17
N GLN A 79 2.80 -6.35 0.84
CA GLN A 79 1.89 -7.46 1.11
C GLN A 79 0.42 -7.08 1.18
N ASN A 80 0.04 -5.80 1.11
CA ASN A 80 -1.37 -5.38 0.96
C ASN A 80 -1.62 -4.18 0.01
N SER A 81 -0.60 -3.60 -0.65
CA SER A 81 -0.77 -2.29 -1.30
C SER A 81 -1.31 -2.30 -2.75
N ARG A 82 -1.64 -3.46 -3.33
CA ARG A 82 -2.12 -3.54 -4.73
C ARG A 82 -3.65 -3.40 -4.85
N SER A 83 -4.42 -3.91 -3.91
CA SER A 83 -5.89 -3.84 -3.92
C SER A 83 -6.47 -2.51 -3.43
N GLU A 84 -5.66 -1.63 -2.84
CA GLU A 84 -6.08 -0.32 -2.34
C GLU A 84 -5.48 0.85 -3.11
N HIS A 85 -4.68 0.61 -4.15
CA HIS A 85 -3.89 1.66 -4.78
C HIS A 85 -4.74 2.80 -5.37
N VAL A 86 -5.84 2.47 -6.05
CA VAL A 86 -6.79 3.46 -6.58
C VAL A 86 -7.51 4.19 -5.44
N GLY A 87 -7.87 3.45 -4.39
CA GLY A 87 -8.55 4.00 -3.22
C GLY A 87 -7.68 4.96 -2.44
N ARG A 88 -6.40 4.62 -2.23
CA ARG A 88 -5.43 5.49 -1.56
C ARG A 88 -5.09 6.70 -2.41
N PHE A 89 -4.92 6.51 -3.72
CA PHE A 89 -4.77 7.62 -4.66
C PHE A 89 -5.96 8.58 -4.54
N PHE A 90 -7.18 8.06 -4.54
CA PHE A 90 -8.40 8.85 -4.40
C PHE A 90 -8.53 9.58 -3.06
N ILE A 91 -8.30 8.86 -1.96
CA ILE A 91 -8.42 9.41 -0.61
C ILE A 91 -7.35 10.45 -0.32
N HIS A 92 -6.15 10.35 -0.91
CA HIS A 92 -5.05 11.27 -0.62
C HIS A 92 -5.42 12.75 -0.81
N VAL A 93 -6.23 13.08 -1.82
CA VAL A 93 -6.67 14.47 -2.05
C VAL A 93 -7.71 14.94 -1.02
N MET A 94 -8.41 13.99 -0.40
CA MET A 94 -9.34 14.25 0.70
C MET A 94 -8.69 14.06 2.06
N GLU A 95 -7.46 13.54 2.14
CA GLU A 95 -6.83 13.05 3.37
C GLU A 95 -6.63 14.18 4.38
N GLN A 96 -6.16 15.36 3.93
CA GLN A 96 -6.08 16.55 4.80
C GLN A 96 -7.47 16.95 5.33
N LYS A 97 -8.49 17.02 4.47
CA LYS A 97 -9.86 17.41 4.85
C LYS A 97 -10.56 16.37 5.72
N LEU A 98 -10.19 15.10 5.60
CA LEU A 98 -10.66 14.01 6.44
C LEU A 98 -9.93 13.99 7.79
N HIS A 99 -8.65 14.35 7.82
CA HIS A 99 -7.89 14.56 9.06
C HIS A 99 -8.44 15.73 9.87
N ASP A 100 -8.86 16.82 9.21
CA ASP A 100 -9.51 17.96 9.86
C ASP A 100 -10.85 17.60 10.53
N ALA A 101 -11.44 16.45 10.17
CA ALA A 101 -12.67 15.95 10.76
C ALA A 101 -12.45 15.11 12.04
N ASP A 102 -11.22 15.04 12.56
CA ASP A 102 -10.83 14.33 13.79
C ASP A 102 -11.32 12.87 13.80
N LEU A 103 -11.17 12.20 12.66
CA LEU A 103 -11.62 10.82 12.47
C LEU A 103 -10.63 9.83 13.06
N HIS A 104 -11.14 8.72 13.57
CA HIS A 104 -10.30 7.63 14.01
C HIS A 104 -9.35 7.13 12.89
N SER A 105 -8.12 6.78 13.26
CA SER A 105 -7.05 6.38 12.34
C SER A 105 -7.37 5.21 11.39
N CYS A 106 -8.36 4.37 11.71
CA CYS A 106 -8.79 3.25 10.88
C CYS A 106 -9.89 3.61 9.87
N VAL A 107 -10.52 4.78 9.99
CA VAL A 107 -11.61 5.23 9.10
C VAL A 107 -11.08 5.55 7.71
N VAL A 108 -9.97 6.28 7.61
CA VAL A 108 -9.39 6.70 6.32
C VAL A 108 -8.97 5.50 5.45
N PRO A 109 -8.26 4.47 5.97
CA PRO A 109 -8.00 3.23 5.23
C PRO A 109 -9.27 2.48 4.80
N ALA A 110 -10.30 2.45 5.66
CA ALA A 110 -11.56 1.78 5.34
C ALA A 110 -12.30 2.48 4.19
N LEU A 111 -12.28 3.82 4.16
CA LEU A 111 -12.77 4.63 3.04
C LEU A 111 -11.96 4.37 1.76
N ALA A 112 -10.63 4.24 1.85
CA ALA A 112 -9.82 3.90 0.69
C ALA A 112 -10.18 2.52 0.13
N HIS A 113 -10.37 1.53 1.01
CA HIS A 113 -10.75 0.18 0.60
C HIS A 113 -12.14 0.13 -0.06
N SER A 114 -13.09 0.96 0.41
CA SER A 114 -14.46 0.99 -0.12
C SER A 114 -14.50 1.36 -1.61
N VAL A 115 -13.56 2.18 -2.09
CA VAL A 115 -13.47 2.60 -3.50
C VAL A 115 -13.47 1.41 -4.45
N SER A 116 -12.72 0.35 -4.14
CA SER A 116 -12.65 -0.86 -4.99
C SER A 116 -13.98 -1.60 -5.11
N VAL A 117 -14.73 -1.67 -4.02
CA VAL A 117 -16.06 -2.31 -3.96
C VAL A 117 -17.09 -1.45 -4.68
N MET A 118 -16.91 -0.13 -4.63
CA MET A 118 -17.89 0.85 -5.06
C MET A 118 -17.89 1.12 -6.56
N ILE A 119 -16.70 1.27 -7.16
CA ILE A 119 -16.60 1.52 -8.61
C ILE A 119 -16.59 0.22 -9.43
N GLY A 120 -16.52 -0.93 -8.76
CA GLY A 120 -16.45 -2.25 -9.38
C GLY A 120 -15.04 -2.62 -9.85
N VAL A 121 -14.80 -3.93 -9.98
CA VAL A 121 -13.48 -4.50 -10.30
C VAL A 121 -12.95 -4.03 -11.65
N GLU A 122 -13.82 -3.93 -12.66
CA GLU A 122 -13.43 -3.54 -14.01
C GLU A 122 -12.91 -2.10 -14.06
N ALA A 123 -13.70 -1.14 -13.55
CA ALA A 123 -13.28 0.25 -13.50
C ALA A 123 -12.06 0.45 -12.60
N TYR A 124 -12.00 -0.27 -11.48
CA TYR A 124 -10.84 -0.27 -10.58
C TYR A 124 -9.56 -0.66 -11.34
N ASN A 125 -9.59 -1.76 -12.10
CA ASN A 125 -8.43 -2.20 -12.88
C ASN A 125 -8.00 -1.18 -13.95
N GLN A 126 -8.97 -0.55 -14.63
CA GLN A 126 -8.69 0.51 -15.60
C GLN A 126 -8.01 1.73 -14.95
N PHE A 127 -8.46 2.16 -13.78
CA PHE A 127 -7.81 3.26 -13.06
C PHE A 127 -6.44 2.86 -12.52
N GLN A 128 -6.29 1.63 -12.04
CA GLN A 128 -5.00 1.12 -11.60
C GLN A 128 -3.96 1.18 -12.72
N GLU A 129 -4.33 0.79 -13.95
CA GLU A 129 -3.44 0.88 -15.11
C GLU A 129 -3.05 2.32 -15.44
N LYS A 130 -4.01 3.26 -15.42
CA LYS A 130 -3.76 4.69 -15.64
C LYS A 130 -2.83 5.28 -14.58
N ILE A 131 -3.04 4.93 -13.32
CA ILE A 131 -2.20 5.38 -12.20
C ILE A 131 -0.78 4.80 -12.33
N ASN A 132 -0.64 3.53 -12.68
CA ASN A 132 0.68 2.91 -12.89
C ASN A 132 1.48 3.62 -13.98
N ARG A 133 0.84 3.93 -15.12
CA ARG A 133 1.46 4.71 -16.20
C ARG A 133 1.88 6.10 -15.74
N LEU A 134 1.06 6.76 -14.92
CA LEU A 134 1.38 8.07 -14.36
C LEU A 134 2.58 8.00 -13.39
N ILE A 135 2.68 6.93 -12.59
CA ILE A 135 3.81 6.70 -11.70
C ILE A 135 5.09 6.50 -12.51
N GLU A 136 5.07 5.66 -13.54
CA GLU A 136 6.23 5.43 -14.43
C GLU A 136 6.67 6.74 -15.11
N PHE A 137 5.72 7.56 -15.53
CA PHE A 137 6.00 8.89 -16.07
C PHE A 137 6.64 9.81 -15.03
N ALA A 138 6.10 9.89 -13.81
CA ALA A 138 6.65 10.71 -12.74
C ALA A 138 8.07 10.28 -12.35
N GLU A 139 8.29 8.96 -12.19
CA GLU A 139 9.60 8.40 -11.85
C GLU A 139 10.65 8.72 -12.92
N SER A 140 10.29 8.63 -14.20
CA SER A 140 11.21 8.95 -15.30
C SER A 140 11.56 10.43 -15.43
N HIS A 141 10.74 11.33 -14.86
CA HIS A 141 10.95 12.78 -14.89
C HIS A 141 11.41 13.34 -13.53
N GLY A 142 11.64 12.47 -12.54
CA GLY A 142 12.08 12.86 -11.20
C GLY A 142 11.01 13.60 -10.39
N PHE A 143 9.73 13.48 -10.76
CA PHE A 143 8.63 14.05 -9.99
C PHE A 143 8.37 13.22 -8.73
N ASP A 144 8.15 13.92 -7.62
CA ASP A 144 7.65 13.30 -6.40
C ASP A 144 6.13 13.01 -6.52
N TYR A 145 5.58 12.34 -5.49
CA TYR A 145 4.19 11.92 -5.48
C TYR A 145 3.21 13.10 -5.47
N ASP A 146 3.54 14.19 -4.78
CA ASP A 146 2.67 15.36 -4.65
C ASP A 146 2.65 16.15 -5.98
N GLN A 147 3.81 16.29 -6.63
CA GLN A 147 3.95 16.84 -7.97
C GLN A 147 3.21 16.01 -9.01
N MET A 148 3.28 14.67 -8.91
CA MET A 148 2.53 13.76 -9.78
C MET A 148 1.02 13.96 -9.62
N LEU A 149 0.53 14.11 -8.39
CA LEU A 149 -0.89 14.34 -8.12
C LEU A 149 -1.37 15.73 -8.56
N ALA A 150 -0.54 16.75 -8.38
CA ALA A 150 -0.80 18.12 -8.83
C ALA A 150 -0.75 18.26 -10.35
N SER A 151 -0.17 17.29 -11.07
CA SER A 151 -0.13 17.29 -12.53
C SER A 151 -1.53 17.19 -13.13
N LYS A 152 -1.71 17.75 -14.34
CA LYS A 152 -2.98 17.66 -15.09
C LYS A 152 -3.46 16.21 -15.26
N PRO A 153 -2.62 15.23 -15.66
CA PRO A 153 -3.03 13.82 -15.70
C PRO A 153 -3.47 13.27 -14.35
N GLY A 154 -2.79 13.63 -13.26
CA GLY A 154 -3.17 13.25 -11.89
C GLY A 154 -4.57 13.74 -11.53
N GLN A 155 -4.83 15.04 -11.76
CA GLN A 155 -6.13 15.66 -11.53
C GLN A 155 -7.25 15.08 -12.42
N GLU A 156 -6.96 14.74 -13.67
CA GLU A 156 -7.94 14.12 -14.58
C GLU A 156 -8.33 12.70 -14.15
N ILE A 157 -7.35 11.88 -13.75
CA ILE A 157 -7.62 10.55 -13.19
C ILE A 157 -8.46 10.70 -11.92
N MET A 158 -8.09 11.62 -11.03
CA MET A 158 -8.82 11.90 -9.80
C MET A 158 -10.28 12.28 -10.06
N LYS A 159 -10.49 13.25 -10.96
CA LYS A 159 -11.83 13.71 -11.33
C LYS A 159 -12.67 12.59 -11.94
N SER A 160 -12.04 11.68 -12.69
CA SER A 160 -12.71 10.53 -13.28
C SER A 160 -13.15 9.51 -12.23
N ILE A 161 -12.27 9.15 -11.28
CA ILE A 161 -12.60 8.28 -10.15
C ILE A 161 -13.73 8.92 -9.32
N TYR A 162 -13.60 10.21 -9.02
CA TYR A 162 -14.61 10.97 -8.28
C TYR A 162 -15.98 10.95 -8.96
N THR A 163 -16.01 11.23 -10.26
CA THR A 163 -17.26 11.30 -11.03
C THR A 163 -17.96 9.95 -11.05
N LEU A 164 -17.19 8.87 -11.26
CA LEU A 164 -17.73 7.52 -11.23
C LEU A 164 -18.25 7.16 -9.85
N TYR A 165 -17.44 7.36 -8.80
CA TYR A 165 -17.83 7.07 -7.42
C TYR A 165 -19.11 7.84 -7.01
N ARG A 166 -19.18 9.14 -7.34
CA ARG A 166 -20.37 9.97 -7.09
C ARG A 166 -21.59 9.48 -7.89
N SER A 167 -21.39 9.00 -9.11
CA SER A 167 -22.49 8.44 -9.90
C SER A 167 -23.03 7.16 -9.28
N GLU A 168 -22.16 6.28 -8.78
CA GLU A 168 -22.56 5.04 -8.09
C GLU A 168 -23.29 5.35 -6.79
N MET A 169 -22.81 6.31 -5.99
CA MET A 169 -23.50 6.82 -4.80
C MET A 169 -24.92 7.33 -5.08
N LYS A 170 -25.13 8.02 -6.21
CA LYS A 170 -26.47 8.53 -6.57
C LYS A 170 -27.43 7.44 -7.05
N LYS A 171 -26.92 6.35 -7.61
CA LYS A 171 -27.74 5.30 -8.23
C LYS A 171 -28.46 4.43 -7.21
N SER A 172 -27.92 4.27 -6.00
CA SER A 172 -28.52 3.34 -5.03
C SER A 172 -28.26 3.76 -3.58
N PRO A 173 -29.30 3.90 -2.73
CA PRO A 173 -29.15 4.07 -1.29
C PRO A 173 -28.35 2.95 -0.61
N ALA A 174 -28.35 1.74 -1.19
CA ALA A 174 -27.59 0.59 -0.69
C ALA A 174 -26.07 0.81 -0.71
N VAL A 175 -25.59 1.82 -1.43
CA VAL A 175 -24.19 2.22 -1.45
C VAL A 175 -23.75 2.82 -0.12
N GLU A 176 -24.57 3.71 0.44
CA GLU A 176 -24.27 4.36 1.71
C GLU A 176 -24.30 3.34 2.85
N GLU A 177 -25.25 2.40 2.81
CA GLU A 177 -25.32 1.28 3.74
C GLU A 177 -24.09 0.36 3.64
N LYS A 178 -23.64 0.04 2.42
CA LYS A 178 -22.39 -0.72 2.21
C LYS A 178 -21.18 0.01 2.77
N LEU A 179 -21.10 1.33 2.58
CA LEU A 179 -20.01 2.14 3.11
C LEU A 179 -20.02 2.14 4.64
N ARG A 180 -21.20 2.36 5.25
CA ARG A 180 -21.41 2.29 6.70
C ARG A 180 -20.95 0.96 7.26
N LYS A 181 -21.38 -0.15 6.66
CA LYS A 181 -20.99 -1.51 7.08
C LYS A 181 -19.47 -1.72 6.99
N ARG A 182 -18.79 -1.19 5.97
CA ARG A 182 -17.34 -1.31 5.85
C ARG A 182 -16.59 -0.50 6.91
N LEU A 183 -17.09 0.68 7.24
CA LEU A 183 -16.53 1.49 8.33
C LEU A 183 -16.70 0.78 9.68
N ASP A 184 -17.89 0.23 9.92
CA ASP A 184 -18.20 -0.55 11.12
C ASP A 184 -17.28 -1.78 11.26
N GLU A 185 -17.19 -2.61 10.20
CA GLU A 185 -16.27 -3.76 10.15
C GLU A 185 -14.82 -3.36 10.43
N ALA A 186 -14.35 -2.23 9.88
CA ALA A 186 -12.98 -1.77 10.06
C ALA A 186 -12.71 -1.28 11.49
N LEU A 187 -13.65 -0.55 12.09
CA LEU A 187 -13.56 -0.05 13.46
C LEU A 187 -13.63 -1.18 14.49
N VAL A 188 -14.50 -2.18 14.28
CA VAL A 188 -14.56 -3.39 15.11
C VAL A 188 -13.25 -4.18 15.01
N GLN A 189 -12.71 -4.38 13.80
CA GLN A 189 -11.42 -5.06 13.65
C GLN A 189 -10.26 -4.28 14.29
N TYR A 190 -10.30 -2.96 14.24
CA TYR A 190 -9.32 -2.12 14.89
C TYR A 190 -9.42 -2.19 16.42
N SER A 191 -10.63 -2.13 16.99
CA SER A 191 -10.83 -2.20 18.44
C SER A 191 -10.37 -3.53 19.02
N ILE A 192 -10.67 -4.65 18.35
CA ILE A 192 -10.17 -6.00 18.73
C ILE A 192 -8.64 -6.04 18.71
N ARG A 193 -7.99 -5.46 17.69
CA ARG A 193 -6.53 -5.47 17.57
C ARG A 193 -5.82 -4.56 18.57
N ASN A 194 -6.55 -3.60 19.16
CA ASN A 194 -6.02 -2.58 20.07
C ASN A 194 -6.72 -2.60 21.44
N GLU A 195 -7.28 -3.75 21.83
CA GLU A 195 -8.00 -3.92 23.10
C GLU A 195 -7.22 -3.29 24.27
N GLY A 196 -7.88 -2.36 24.97
CA GLY A 196 -7.36 -1.70 26.17
C GLY A 196 -6.63 -0.36 25.96
N LYS A 197 -6.52 0.17 24.73
CA LYS A 197 -5.83 1.45 24.48
C LYS A 197 -6.74 2.66 24.37
N GLU A 198 -7.92 2.51 23.75
CA GLU A 198 -8.87 3.60 23.51
C GLU A 198 -10.31 3.04 23.57
N ASN A 199 -11.19 3.73 24.30
CA ASN A 199 -12.61 3.39 24.36
C ASN A 199 -13.32 4.12 23.21
N VAL A 200 -13.31 3.52 22.03
CA VAL A 200 -13.83 4.13 20.80
C VAL A 200 -15.33 3.87 20.70
N ASN A 201 -16.11 4.95 20.58
CA ASN A 201 -17.52 4.84 20.23
C ASN A 201 -17.66 4.56 18.72
N ILE A 202 -17.77 3.27 18.38
CA ILE A 202 -17.77 2.81 16.97
C ILE A 202 -18.89 3.48 16.17
N GLU A 203 -20.11 3.55 16.72
CA GLU A 203 -21.26 4.11 16.00
C GLU A 203 -21.07 5.60 15.67
N GLU A 204 -20.53 6.36 16.63
CA GLU A 204 -20.25 7.78 16.45
C GLU A 204 -19.15 8.02 15.41
N GLU A 205 -18.08 7.23 15.44
CA GLU A 205 -16.97 7.33 14.48
C GLU A 205 -17.39 6.91 13.06
N VAL A 206 -18.23 5.89 12.94
CA VAL A 206 -18.81 5.50 11.66
C VAL A 206 -19.64 6.64 11.10
N GLU A 207 -20.52 7.24 11.89
CA GLU A 207 -21.41 8.31 11.42
C GLU A 207 -20.63 9.58 11.08
N LYS A 208 -19.67 9.99 11.92
CA LYS A 208 -18.76 11.12 11.63
C LYS A 208 -17.99 10.91 10.34
N GLY A 209 -17.37 9.73 10.18
CA GLY A 209 -16.59 9.38 8.99
C GLY A 209 -17.44 9.38 7.72
N LEU A 210 -18.64 8.80 7.81
CA LEU A 210 -19.59 8.76 6.69
C LEU A 210 -20.04 10.17 6.31
N GLN A 211 -20.47 10.99 7.26
CA GLN A 211 -20.93 12.36 7.00
C GLN A 211 -19.81 13.24 6.41
N ALA A 212 -18.60 13.18 6.99
CA ALA A 212 -17.45 13.92 6.48
C ALA A 212 -17.14 13.53 5.03
N PHE A 213 -17.07 12.23 4.76
CA PHE A 213 -16.78 11.70 3.44
C PHE A 213 -17.86 12.05 2.42
N VAL A 214 -19.14 11.82 2.74
CA VAL A 214 -20.27 12.16 1.87
C VAL A 214 -20.30 13.66 1.56
N ARG A 215 -20.05 14.51 2.56
CA ARG A 215 -19.98 15.96 2.38
C ARG A 215 -18.87 16.36 1.40
N LEU A 216 -17.69 15.74 1.49
CA LEU A 216 -16.59 15.98 0.56
C LEU A 216 -16.92 15.51 -0.88
N ILE A 217 -17.62 14.38 -1.00
CA ILE A 217 -18.12 13.84 -2.29
C ILE A 217 -19.28 14.66 -2.88
N GLN A 218 -19.98 15.46 -2.06
CA GLN A 218 -21.05 16.32 -2.55
C GLN A 218 -20.55 17.70 -2.94
N LYS A 219 -19.65 18.29 -2.15
CA LYS A 219 -19.11 19.64 -2.36
C LYS A 219 -18.18 19.77 -3.57
N GLY A 220 -17.66 18.67 -4.10
CA GLY A 220 -16.62 18.73 -5.13
C GLY A 220 -15.25 18.83 -4.49
N ILE A 221 -14.29 18.08 -5.03
CA ILE A 221 -12.88 18.43 -4.89
C ILE A 221 -12.70 19.70 -5.74
N ALA A 222 -12.88 20.88 -5.13
CA ALA A 222 -12.40 22.11 -5.74
C ALA A 222 -10.88 21.97 -5.86
N ALA A 223 -10.41 21.97 -7.11
CA ALA A 223 -9.00 21.99 -7.48
C ALA A 223 -8.36 23.30 -7.05
#